data_AF-A0A175W1W0-F1
#
_entry.id   AF-A0A175W1W0-F1
#
_cell.length_a   1.000
_cell.length_b   1.000
_cell.length_c   1.000
_cell.angle_alpha   90.00
_cell.angle_beta   90.00
_cell.angle_gamma   90.00
#
_symmetry.space_group_name_H-M   'P 1'
#
loop_
_entity.id
_entity.type
_entity.pdbx_description
1 polymer ?
#
loop_
_entity_poly.entity_id
_entity_poly.type
_entity_poly.pdbx_seq_one_letter_code
_entity_poly.pdbx_strand_id
1 'polypeptide(L)'
;MTGTLFVTVLLLLSHTSPTSASGRTRQLPAAAHQRRAPEEHVILADCVDPATGVVSSQMAYYPGEPDALPAPEDTALVLTAPGQTARWANSNTSAVFTTGVRFIATLGPEVAEGGFAGTGNNGFDDNGGFRCWRWSHEGLYTTDEGLLPGSAQAS
;
A
#
# COMPACT_ATOMS: atom_id res chain seq x y z
N MET A 1 50.81 4.24 -24.56
CA MET A 1 51.59 3.00 -24.37
C MET A 1 51.02 2.30 -23.15
N THR A 2 50.72 1.02 -23.33
CA THR A 2 50.08 0.03 -22.45
C THR A 2 50.53 0.06 -20.98
N GLY A 3 49.58 -0.06 -20.07
CA GLY A 3 49.78 -0.34 -18.64
C GLY A 3 48.71 -1.32 -18.15
N THR A 4 49.01 -2.60 -18.35
CA THR A 4 48.32 -3.86 -18.04
C THR A 4 47.45 -3.88 -16.76
N LEU A 5 46.22 -4.37 -16.94
CA LEU A 5 45.24 -4.68 -15.91
C LEU A 5 45.62 -5.91 -15.06
N PHE A 6 45.24 -5.80 -13.80
CA PHE A 6 45.27 -6.74 -12.68
C PHE A 6 45.16 -8.24 -13.01
N VAL A 7 46.16 -9.00 -12.54
CA VAL A 7 46.12 -10.47 -12.48
C VAL A 7 45.37 -10.89 -11.22
N THR A 8 44.22 -11.50 -11.44
CA THR A 8 43.35 -12.16 -10.47
C THR A 8 43.99 -13.47 -9.99
N VAL A 9 44.17 -13.66 -8.69
CA VAL A 9 44.53 -14.97 -8.11
C VAL A 9 43.28 -15.58 -7.48
N LEU A 10 42.67 -16.49 -8.23
CA LEU A 10 41.75 -17.53 -7.78
C LEU A 10 42.53 -18.61 -7.02
N LEU A 11 42.05 -19.05 -5.86
CA LEU A 11 42.33 -20.37 -5.24
C LEU A 11 41.24 -20.61 -4.17
N LEU A 12 40.09 -21.19 -4.54
CA LEU A 12 39.79 -22.63 -4.64
C LEU A 12 39.39 -23.27 -3.29
N LEU A 13 38.08 -23.51 -3.19
CA LEU A 13 37.44 -24.79 -2.82
C LEU A 13 37.46 -25.25 -1.36
N SER A 14 36.31 -25.13 -0.72
CA SER A 14 35.76 -26.19 0.13
C SER A 14 34.25 -26.32 -0.09
N HIS A 15 33.94 -27.12 -1.11
CA HIS A 15 32.63 -27.70 -1.37
C HIS A 15 32.24 -28.61 -0.21
N THR A 16 31.26 -28.19 0.59
CA THR A 16 30.38 -29.11 1.30
C THR A 16 29.08 -29.17 0.51
N SER A 17 28.90 -30.26 -0.21
CA SER A 17 27.66 -30.57 -0.94
C SER A 17 26.50 -30.76 0.04
N PRO A 18 25.27 -30.49 -0.41
CA PRO A 18 24.20 -29.99 0.43
C PRO A 18 23.58 -31.13 1.23
N THR A 19 23.47 -30.93 2.54
CA THR A 19 22.39 -31.56 3.29
C THR A 19 21.09 -31.10 2.62
N SER A 20 20.40 -32.05 2.00
CA SER A 20 18.99 -31.96 1.63
C SER A 20 18.18 -31.70 2.89
N ALA A 21 18.24 -30.47 3.39
CA ALA A 21 17.09 -29.91 4.06
C ALA A 21 16.07 -29.77 2.94
N SER A 22 15.19 -30.77 2.85
CA SER A 22 13.85 -30.61 2.32
C SER A 22 13.16 -29.56 3.20
N GLY A 23 13.63 -28.33 3.07
CA GLY A 23 12.97 -27.14 3.51
C GLY A 23 11.77 -27.08 2.61
N ARG A 24 10.72 -27.76 3.05
CA ARG A 24 9.36 -27.43 2.71
C ARG A 24 9.30 -25.94 2.97
N THR A 25 9.57 -25.14 1.93
CA THR A 25 9.21 -23.74 1.89
C THR A 25 7.70 -23.81 1.97
N ARG A 26 7.19 -23.95 3.19
CA ARG A 26 6.00 -23.26 3.58
C ARG A 26 6.40 -21.82 3.30
N GLN A 27 6.16 -21.40 2.05
CA GLN A 27 5.61 -20.08 1.79
C GLN A 27 4.56 -19.96 2.88
N LEU A 28 4.96 -19.32 3.98
CA LEU A 28 4.01 -18.70 4.87
C LEU A 28 3.21 -17.87 3.88
N PRO A 29 1.94 -18.21 3.58
CA PRO A 29 1.15 -17.36 2.71
C PRO A 29 1.32 -15.97 3.31
N ALA A 30 1.88 -15.05 2.53
CA ALA A 30 2.17 -13.69 2.94
C ALA A 30 0.99 -13.27 3.77
N ALA A 31 1.21 -13.14 5.08
CA ALA A 31 0.15 -13.29 6.05
C ALA A 31 -0.86 -12.22 5.69
N ALA A 32 -1.94 -12.63 5.00
CA ALA A 32 -2.82 -11.70 4.32
C ALA A 32 -3.19 -10.64 5.35
N HIS A 33 -3.39 -9.40 4.95
CA HIS A 33 -4.07 -8.42 5.79
C HIS A 33 -5.53 -8.90 6.00
N GLN A 34 -5.68 -10.05 6.67
CA GLN A 34 -6.85 -10.53 7.33
C GLN A 34 -7.08 -9.49 8.41
N ARG A 35 -8.25 -8.85 8.41
CA ARG A 35 -8.61 -7.86 9.42
C ARG A 35 -8.23 -8.31 10.83
N ARG A 36 -7.13 -7.81 11.41
CA ARG A 36 -6.58 -8.34 12.68
C ARG A 36 -6.90 -7.45 13.88
N ALA A 37 -7.09 -6.15 13.68
CA ALA A 37 -7.21 -5.19 14.77
C ALA A 37 -8.51 -4.37 14.65
N PRO A 38 -9.22 -4.07 15.75
CA PRO A 38 -10.35 -3.14 15.77
C PRO A 38 -10.01 -1.73 15.27
N GLU A 39 -8.72 -1.41 15.18
CA GLU A 39 -8.16 -0.09 14.85
C GLU A 39 -7.41 -0.12 13.52
N GLU A 40 -7.69 -1.09 12.64
CA GLU A 40 -7.11 -1.07 11.30
C GLU A 40 -7.77 -0.01 10.42
N HIS A 41 -6.96 0.62 9.58
CA HIS A 41 -7.40 1.69 8.72
C HIS A 41 -6.94 1.48 7.29
N VAL A 42 -7.80 1.86 6.35
CA VAL A 42 -7.40 2.01 4.94
C VAL A 42 -7.69 3.43 4.51
N ILE A 43 -6.67 4.12 4.03
CA ILE A 43 -6.73 5.51 3.58
C ILE A 43 -6.72 5.54 2.06
N LEU A 44 -7.74 6.13 1.46
CA LEU A 44 -7.79 6.43 0.02
C LEU A 44 -7.28 7.84 -0.18
N ALA A 45 -6.15 8.03 -0.86
CA ALA A 45 -5.52 9.34 -1.02
C ALA A 45 -4.94 9.54 -2.42
N ASP A 46 -4.81 10.81 -2.80
CA ASP A 46 -4.09 11.22 -4.01
C ASP A 46 -2.66 11.63 -3.64
N CYS A 47 -1.67 11.34 -4.49
CA CYS A 47 -0.27 11.69 -4.28
C CYS A 47 0.27 12.47 -5.49
N VAL A 48 1.29 13.31 -5.29
CA VAL A 48 2.06 13.90 -6.40
C VAL A 48 3.55 13.77 -6.13
N ASP A 49 4.33 13.39 -7.12
CA ASP A 49 5.77 13.55 -7.06
C ASP A 49 6.12 15.05 -7.11
N PRO A 50 6.73 15.65 -6.05
CA PRO A 50 7.06 17.06 -6.05
C PRO A 50 8.18 17.41 -7.06
N ALA A 51 9.00 16.45 -7.46
CA ALA A 51 10.08 16.66 -8.43
C ALA A 51 9.57 16.66 -9.88
N THR A 52 8.56 15.84 -10.19
CA THR A 52 8.07 15.66 -11.57
C THR A 52 6.66 16.19 -11.82
N GLY A 53 5.87 16.42 -10.77
CA GLY A 53 4.46 16.79 -10.85
C GLY A 53 3.53 15.64 -11.26
N VAL A 54 4.04 14.41 -11.34
CA VAL A 54 3.24 13.22 -11.68
C VAL A 54 2.27 12.93 -10.54
N VAL A 55 0.99 12.77 -10.86
CA VAL A 55 -0.06 12.43 -9.89
C VAL A 55 -0.39 10.94 -9.89
N SER A 56 -0.77 10.41 -8.74
CA SER A 56 -1.30 9.05 -8.57
C SER A 56 -2.40 9.02 -7.51
N SER A 57 -3.14 7.92 -7.44
CA SER A 57 -4.10 7.66 -6.36
C SER A 57 -3.80 6.30 -5.74
N GLN A 58 -3.85 6.22 -4.43
CA GLN A 58 -3.40 5.06 -3.68
C GLN A 58 -4.37 4.71 -2.55
N MET A 59 -4.35 3.45 -2.15
CA MET A 59 -4.91 2.98 -0.89
C MET A 59 -3.75 2.61 0.03
N ALA A 60 -3.74 3.12 1.26
CA ALA A 60 -2.69 2.88 2.25
C ALA A 60 -3.28 2.14 3.45
N TYR A 61 -2.69 1.01 3.81
CA TYR A 61 -3.12 0.19 4.94
C TYR A 61 -2.30 0.51 6.19
N TYR A 62 -2.99 0.76 7.30
CA TYR A 62 -2.41 0.98 8.61
C TYR A 62 -2.96 -0.06 9.59
N PRO A 63 -2.11 -0.80 10.34
CA PRO A 63 -2.55 -1.75 11.35
C PRO A 63 -3.00 -1.07 12.68
N GLY A 64 -3.23 0.25 12.65
CA GLY A 64 -3.54 1.11 13.79
C GLY A 64 -3.95 2.51 13.33
N GLU A 65 -3.96 3.47 14.25
CA GLU A 65 -4.25 4.87 13.93
C GLU A 65 -3.20 5.46 12.95
N PRO A 66 -3.62 6.06 11.83
CA PRO A 66 -2.70 6.58 10.82
C PRO A 66 -1.74 7.66 11.30
N ASP A 67 -2.17 8.53 12.23
CA ASP A 67 -1.38 9.63 12.79
C ASP A 67 -0.39 9.18 13.87
N ALA A 68 -0.56 7.97 14.39
CA ALA A 68 0.34 7.37 15.38
C ALA A 68 1.49 6.58 14.75
N LEU A 69 1.45 6.33 13.44
CA LEU A 69 2.42 5.52 12.70
C LEU A 69 3.23 6.38 11.73
N PRO A 70 4.54 6.10 11.55
CA PRO A 70 5.39 6.91 10.67
C PRO A 70 5.08 6.71 9.18
N ALA A 71 4.48 5.57 8.82
CA ALA A 71 4.16 5.18 7.45
C ALA A 71 3.10 4.07 7.44
N PRO A 72 2.37 3.87 6.34
CA PRO A 72 1.53 2.69 6.16
C PRO A 72 2.37 1.42 6.11
N GLU A 73 1.78 0.29 6.49
CA GLU A 73 2.41 -1.03 6.38
C GLU A 73 2.44 -1.53 4.93
N ASP A 74 1.42 -1.19 4.13
CA ASP A 74 1.35 -1.52 2.72
C ASP A 74 0.60 -0.42 1.94
N THR A 75 0.92 -0.26 0.65
CA THR A 75 0.23 0.65 -0.26
C THR A 75 -0.17 -0.07 -1.54
N ALA A 76 -1.26 0.38 -2.15
CA ALA A 76 -1.78 -0.17 -3.38
C ALA A 76 -2.20 0.93 -4.34
N LEU A 77 -1.78 0.85 -5.60
CA LEU A 77 -2.10 1.83 -6.61
C LEU A 77 -3.55 1.67 -7.10
N VAL A 78 -4.31 2.77 -7.13
CA VAL A 78 -5.57 2.87 -7.84
C VAL A 78 -5.29 3.37 -9.25
N LEU A 79 -5.51 2.51 -10.25
CA LEU A 79 -5.18 2.83 -11.64
C LEU A 79 -6.07 3.96 -12.18
N THR A 80 -5.42 4.99 -12.72
CA THR A 80 -6.03 6.14 -13.38
C THR A 80 -5.37 6.38 -14.73
N ALA A 81 -5.97 7.23 -15.57
CA ALA A 81 -5.31 7.68 -16.79
C ALA A 81 -4.09 8.56 -16.44
N PRO A 82 -3.05 8.61 -17.29
CA PRO A 82 -1.89 9.47 -17.04
C PRO A 82 -2.28 10.93 -16.78
N GLY A 83 -1.75 11.51 -15.70
CA GLY A 83 -2.04 12.90 -15.31
C GLY A 83 -3.40 13.11 -14.62
N GLN A 84 -4.07 12.04 -14.20
CA GLN A 84 -5.35 12.10 -13.49
C GLN A 84 -5.26 11.38 -12.15
N THR A 85 -6.01 11.87 -11.16
CA THR A 85 -6.27 11.15 -9.91
C THR A 85 -7.65 10.49 -9.95
N ALA A 86 -7.92 9.62 -8.99
CA ALA A 86 -9.17 8.92 -8.83
C ALA A 86 -10.25 9.89 -8.38
N ARG A 87 -11.43 9.75 -8.98
CA ARG A 87 -12.62 10.42 -8.46
C ARG A 87 -13.22 9.59 -7.33
N TRP A 88 -13.00 10.01 -6.09
CA TRP A 88 -13.48 9.28 -4.91
C TRP A 88 -15.00 9.40 -4.70
N ALA A 89 -15.56 10.61 -4.82
CA ALA A 89 -17.00 10.81 -4.64
C ALA A 89 -17.81 10.13 -5.76
N ASN A 90 -18.92 9.50 -5.38
CA ASN A 90 -19.84 8.76 -6.26
C ASN A 90 -19.10 7.73 -7.12
N SER A 91 -18.24 6.92 -6.50
CA SER A 91 -17.48 5.89 -7.22
C SER A 91 -17.41 4.59 -6.45
N ASN A 92 -17.16 3.52 -7.20
CA ASN A 92 -16.70 2.26 -6.67
C ASN A 92 -15.24 2.10 -7.11
N THR A 93 -14.34 2.02 -6.15
CA THR A 93 -12.90 1.99 -6.36
C THR A 93 -12.30 0.78 -5.68
N SER A 94 -11.16 0.31 -6.20
CA SER A 94 -10.46 -0.81 -5.61
C SER A 94 -8.98 -0.75 -5.90
N ALA A 95 -8.19 -1.30 -4.99
CA ALA A 95 -6.79 -1.59 -5.20
C ALA A 95 -6.43 -2.96 -4.61
N VAL A 96 -5.32 -3.53 -5.06
CA VAL A 96 -4.80 -4.81 -4.56
C VAL A 96 -3.46 -4.53 -3.91
N PHE A 97 -3.39 -4.83 -2.61
CA PHE A 97 -2.17 -4.72 -1.80
C PHE A 97 -1.16 -5.80 -2.19
N THR A 98 0.10 -5.63 -1.78
CA THR A 98 1.19 -6.58 -2.13
C THR A 98 0.96 -7.97 -1.53
N THR A 99 0.16 -8.05 -0.46
CA THR A 99 -0.33 -9.31 0.13
C THR A 99 -1.36 -10.05 -0.74
N GLY A 100 -1.86 -9.43 -1.81
CA GLY A 100 -2.93 -9.96 -2.66
C GLY A 100 -4.34 -9.68 -2.13
N VAL A 101 -4.47 -9.04 -0.97
CA VAL A 101 -5.76 -8.59 -0.45
C VAL A 101 -6.29 -7.45 -1.32
N ARG A 102 -7.52 -7.60 -1.80
CA ARG A 102 -8.22 -6.55 -2.57
C ARG A 102 -9.11 -5.76 -1.64
N PHE A 103 -8.86 -4.46 -1.54
CA PHE A 103 -9.79 -3.54 -0.88
C PHE A 103 -10.73 -2.91 -1.91
N ILE A 104 -12.01 -2.82 -1.55
CA ILE A 104 -13.07 -2.24 -2.37
C ILE A 104 -13.76 -1.19 -1.53
N ALA A 105 -13.85 0.04 -2.03
CA ALA A 105 -14.65 1.10 -1.41
C ALA A 105 -15.81 1.48 -2.32
N THR A 106 -17.02 1.52 -1.76
CA THR A 106 -18.22 2.10 -2.39
C THR A 106 -18.52 3.42 -1.71
N LEU A 107 -18.26 4.51 -2.43
CA LEU A 107 -18.36 5.87 -1.92
C LEU A 107 -19.55 6.60 -2.54
N GLY A 108 -20.33 7.24 -1.67
CA GLY A 108 -21.46 8.08 -2.03
C GLY A 108 -21.04 9.49 -2.46
N PRO A 109 -21.97 10.46 -2.45
CA PRO A 109 -21.70 11.84 -2.78
C PRO A 109 -20.58 12.44 -1.92
N GLU A 110 -20.04 13.56 -2.40
CA GLU A 110 -19.12 14.35 -1.59
C GLU A 110 -19.82 14.83 -0.31
N VAL A 111 -19.13 14.68 0.82
CA VAL A 111 -19.61 15.03 2.15
C VAL A 111 -18.69 16.05 2.81
N ALA A 112 -19.15 16.71 3.87
CA ALA A 112 -18.29 17.57 4.67
C ALA A 112 -17.18 16.75 5.38
N GLU A 113 -16.15 17.45 5.84
CA GLU A 113 -15.09 16.88 6.69
C GLU A 113 -15.68 16.11 7.87
N GLY A 114 -15.16 14.91 8.15
CA GLY A 114 -15.69 13.99 9.17
C GLY A 114 -17.03 13.34 8.82
N GLY A 115 -17.60 13.61 7.64
CA GLY A 115 -18.85 13.04 7.17
C GLY A 115 -18.69 11.59 6.69
N PHE A 116 -19.74 10.78 6.88
CA PHE A 116 -19.79 9.41 6.36
C PHE A 116 -19.82 9.42 4.83
N ALA A 117 -18.76 8.90 4.22
CA ALA A 117 -18.56 8.88 2.78
C ALA A 117 -19.00 7.56 2.12
N GLY A 118 -19.00 6.45 2.86
CA GLY A 118 -19.39 5.16 2.27
C GLY A 118 -18.90 3.94 3.06
N THR A 119 -18.67 2.84 2.36
CA THR A 119 -18.26 1.57 2.97
C THR A 119 -17.06 0.97 2.25
N GLY A 120 -16.28 0.18 2.98
CA GLY A 120 -15.10 -0.53 2.49
C GLY A 120 -15.13 -2.02 2.85
N ASN A 121 -14.41 -2.83 2.09
CA ASN A 121 -14.38 -4.29 2.25
C ASN A 121 -13.04 -4.85 1.75
N ASN A 122 -12.43 -5.75 2.51
CA ASN A 122 -11.17 -6.44 2.14
C ASN A 122 -11.32 -7.97 1.98
N GLY A 123 -12.55 -8.48 1.95
CA GLY A 123 -12.89 -9.91 1.87
C GLY A 123 -12.95 -10.63 3.22
N PHE A 124 -12.69 -9.92 4.34
CA PHE A 124 -12.72 -10.47 5.70
C PHE A 124 -13.83 -9.81 6.52
N ASP A 125 -15.08 -10.12 6.16
CA ASP A 125 -16.28 -9.41 6.62
C ASP A 125 -16.88 -9.92 7.93
N ASP A 126 -16.20 -10.80 8.65
CA ASP A 126 -16.70 -11.35 9.92
C ASP A 126 -17.12 -10.26 10.92
N ASN A 127 -16.61 -9.03 10.74
CA ASN A 127 -16.90 -7.84 11.55
C ASN A 127 -17.53 -6.66 10.74
N GLY A 128 -18.27 -6.93 9.66
CA GLY A 128 -19.12 -5.92 9.00
C GLY A 128 -18.43 -4.93 8.06
N GLY A 129 -17.19 -5.23 7.64
CA GLY A 129 -16.41 -4.37 6.75
C GLY A 129 -15.94 -3.07 7.41
N PHE A 130 -15.66 -2.07 6.58
CA PHE A 130 -15.19 -0.75 6.99
C PHE A 130 -16.24 0.32 6.69
N ARG A 131 -16.21 1.39 7.46
CA ARG A 131 -16.98 2.61 7.28
C ARG A 131 -16.03 3.72 6.84
N CYS A 132 -16.32 4.30 5.68
CA CYS A 132 -15.48 5.35 5.12
C CYS A 132 -15.97 6.73 5.55
N TRP A 133 -15.05 7.60 5.93
CA TRP A 133 -15.27 8.97 6.38
C TRP A 133 -14.37 9.91 5.57
N ARG A 134 -14.83 11.14 5.31
CA ARG A 134 -13.97 12.15 4.70
C ARG A 134 -12.99 12.68 5.74
N TRP A 135 -11.71 12.74 5.37
CA TRP A 135 -10.66 13.32 6.18
C TRP A 135 -9.63 14.08 5.35
N SER A 136 -9.56 15.38 5.55
CA SER A 136 -8.65 16.28 4.86
C SER A 136 -7.34 16.36 5.63
N HIS A 137 -6.34 15.60 5.18
CA HIS A 137 -5.00 15.61 5.74
C HIS A 137 -3.95 15.75 4.64
N GLU A 138 -2.99 16.64 4.85
CA GLU A 138 -1.83 16.78 3.97
C GLU A 138 -0.63 16.06 4.57
N GLY A 139 0.28 15.53 3.74
CA GLY A 139 1.53 14.96 4.24
C GLY A 139 1.36 13.71 5.10
N LEU A 140 0.26 12.96 4.96
CA LEU A 140 -0.02 11.79 5.80
C LEU A 140 1.06 10.70 5.68
N TYR A 141 1.57 10.48 4.47
CA TYR A 141 2.68 9.58 4.22
C TYR A 141 3.39 9.94 2.92
N THR A 142 4.63 9.48 2.80
CA THR A 142 5.44 9.59 1.58
C THR A 142 5.62 8.21 0.98
N THR A 143 5.54 8.10 -0.34
CA THR A 143 6.04 6.92 -1.06
C THR A 143 7.21 7.33 -1.94
N ASP A 144 7.96 6.36 -2.47
CA ASP A 144 8.98 6.64 -3.49
C ASP A 144 8.38 7.31 -4.76
N GLU A 145 7.04 7.31 -4.90
CA GLU A 145 6.30 7.95 -5.99
C GLU A 145 5.68 9.33 -5.65
N GLY A 146 5.90 9.89 -4.44
CA GLY A 146 5.49 11.28 -4.10
C GLY A 146 4.44 11.47 -3.00
N LEU A 147 4.09 12.74 -2.73
CA LEU A 147 3.30 13.34 -1.63
C LEU A 147 2.33 14.42 -2.15
N LEU A 148 1.01 14.34 -1.93
CA LEU A 148 0.06 15.49 -1.82
C LEU A 148 -1.28 15.02 -1.16
N PRO A 149 -2.31 15.87 -0.91
CA PRO A 149 -3.24 15.70 0.20
C PRO A 149 -4.64 15.18 -0.13
N GLY A 150 -5.33 14.75 0.91
CA GLY A 150 -6.77 14.51 0.92
C GLY A 150 -7.10 13.03 0.96
N SER A 151 -7.99 12.62 1.86
CA SER A 151 -8.33 11.22 1.98
C SER A 151 -9.74 10.91 2.42
N ALA A 152 -10.23 9.73 2.00
CA ALA A 152 -11.30 9.05 2.71
C ALA A 152 -10.65 7.98 3.62
N GLN A 153 -10.91 8.04 4.92
CA GLN A 153 -10.47 7.04 5.89
C GLN A 153 -11.54 5.98 6.03
N ALA A 154 -11.18 4.70 5.91
CA ALA A 154 -12.03 3.58 6.24
C ALA A 154 -11.64 3.02 7.62
N SER A 155 -12.61 2.88 8.53
CA SER A 155 -12.47 2.25 9.87
C SER A 155 -13.47 1.11 10.10
#